data_AF-A0A9W8JLD9-F1
#
_entry.id   AF-A0A9W8JLD9-F1
#
_cell.length_a   1.000
_cell.length_b   1.000
_cell.length_c   1.000
_cell.angle_alpha   90.00
_cell.angle_beta   90.00
_cell.angle_gamma   90.00
#
_symmetry.space_group_name_H-M   'P 1'
#
loop_
_entity.id
_entity.type
_entity.pdbx_description
1 polymer ?
#
loop_
_entity_poly.entity_id
_entity_poly.type
_entity_poly.pdbx_seq_one_letter_code
_entity_poly.pdbx_strand_id
1 'polypeptide(L)'
;MKRGSAVGDLQRGERYCNIDYLVNQSLRLSRLKSFIFSYDIVCQYSINAIKRLENMNPDLCIIQPDAKVRFVVPKFHLPAHIPTCQSRYAFMLTPGAGLGDGEAPERGWGEANPLATSTREMGPGSRRDTLDYNFGDYNWRKVVKLGGFLLRKLTAAATDLPEQVISHQELEDVLDKGMLASWKIEVEAWERDPSKPNPFEIKVDKPTQAAVRRQLAEEERKMLDDGLDFSLDDTTSQSGLISMGLDIEANQRSLKTSASDLWEHSGDRQIGRVTLKSNALIRRIEDYYGKLQLYIPASVALRKKFGSTQTVPTYKIPLWLPSQIGNQAPFDLALARLEFKLREAQAHEALGTLRRCLQMRATFYDTKDRWARGQKQNTRSRNAINSAQARINAARDEYRAARTALINLSQLLSQPMDESLQVLNDSDIRSMKSTETDRDSAGKVFALSRALRPLEDEDLRPIQQPAPGTVGLTGDTRKTLSWIWRRGNITDGEDNSYYDEEIRVEWAKSQSRVARYREEINIVQEEMNRTLRFWDWKADQWMALVSAQDTRNLNPAVIDGMKAYSWRQAEMCRRLKVSFEAQWADVSELVSKSKKLASNPDTWYEMKEEEEKKLETAKLRRLASRALGKK
;
A
#
# COMPACT_ATOMS: atom_id res chain seq x y z
N MET A 1 -20.27 -18.70 -1.38
CA MET A 1 -21.67 -19.16 -1.20
C MET A 1 -21.84 -19.56 0.25
N LYS A 2 -23.04 -19.48 0.82
CA LYS A 2 -23.29 -19.98 2.18
C LYS A 2 -23.40 -21.51 2.11
N ARG A 3 -22.53 -22.24 2.81
CA ARG A 3 -22.57 -23.71 2.90
C ARG A 3 -23.65 -24.14 3.90
N GLY A 4 -24.10 -25.40 3.82
CA GLY A 4 -24.93 -26.00 4.86
C GLY A 4 -24.24 -25.87 6.23
N SER A 5 -25.04 -25.56 7.26
CA SER A 5 -24.58 -25.33 8.63
C SER A 5 -23.51 -24.25 8.81
N ALA A 6 -23.36 -23.31 7.85
CA ALA A 6 -22.36 -22.24 7.91
C ALA A 6 -22.88 -20.93 8.53
N VAL A 7 -24.16 -20.88 8.94
CA VAL A 7 -24.78 -19.73 9.62
C VAL A 7 -25.38 -20.23 10.93
N GLY A 8 -25.15 -19.51 12.02
CA GLY A 8 -25.68 -19.85 13.33
C GLY A 8 -25.98 -18.62 14.17
N ASP A 9 -26.93 -18.77 15.09
CA ASP A 9 -27.29 -17.74 16.06
C ASP A 9 -26.23 -17.67 17.17
N LEU A 10 -25.85 -16.45 17.56
CA LEU A 10 -24.91 -16.21 18.66
C LEU A 10 -25.68 -16.04 19.97
N GLN A 11 -25.27 -16.71 21.05
CA GLN A 11 -26.01 -16.70 22.33
C GLN A 11 -25.69 -15.48 23.21
N ARG A 12 -24.42 -15.04 23.24
CA ARG A 12 -23.95 -13.89 24.04
C ARG A 12 -22.81 -13.17 23.32
N GLY A 13 -23.08 -12.78 22.08
CA GLY A 13 -22.10 -12.19 21.17
C GLY A 13 -21.13 -13.20 20.56
N GLU A 14 -20.14 -12.67 19.86
CA GLU A 14 -19.13 -13.45 19.17
C GLU A 14 -18.18 -14.14 20.15
N ARG A 15 -17.99 -15.45 19.99
CA ARG A 15 -17.12 -16.29 20.81
C ARG A 15 -16.47 -17.35 19.95
N TYR A 16 -15.23 -17.72 20.27
CA TYR A 16 -14.51 -18.74 19.51
C TYR A 16 -15.24 -20.08 19.45
N CYS A 17 -15.91 -20.51 20.54
CA CYS A 17 -16.69 -21.75 20.54
C CYS A 17 -17.80 -21.79 19.47
N ASN A 18 -18.39 -20.63 19.14
CA ASN A 18 -19.43 -20.55 18.11
C ASN A 18 -18.83 -20.70 16.72
N ILE A 19 -17.68 -20.07 16.48
CA ILE A 19 -16.95 -20.19 15.21
C ILE A 19 -16.39 -21.61 15.05
N ASP A 20 -15.81 -22.18 16.09
CA ASP A 20 -15.29 -23.55 16.09
C ASP A 20 -16.40 -24.55 15.72
N TYR A 21 -17.59 -24.40 16.33
CA TYR A 21 -18.76 -25.23 16.02
C TYR A 21 -19.20 -25.09 14.55
N LEU A 22 -19.31 -23.86 14.04
CA LEU A 22 -19.71 -23.62 12.64
C LEU A 22 -18.69 -24.16 11.64
N VAL A 23 -17.39 -24.01 11.92
CA VAL A 23 -16.32 -24.57 11.09
C VAL A 23 -16.40 -26.10 11.08
N ASN A 24 -16.51 -26.72 12.26
CA ASN A 24 -16.65 -28.17 12.38
C ASN A 24 -17.87 -28.69 11.61
N GLN A 25 -19.06 -28.11 11.83
CA GLN A 25 -20.28 -28.57 11.16
C GLN A 25 -20.24 -28.35 9.64
N SER A 26 -19.76 -27.21 9.17
CA SER A 26 -19.75 -26.91 7.73
C SER A 26 -18.72 -27.72 6.94
N LEU A 27 -17.63 -28.14 7.60
CA LEU A 27 -16.54 -28.90 7.01
C LEU A 27 -16.59 -30.41 7.29
N ARG A 28 -17.52 -30.88 8.14
CA ARG A 28 -17.63 -32.28 8.57
C ARG A 28 -17.60 -33.31 7.44
N LEU A 29 -18.21 -33.00 6.30
CA LEU A 29 -18.27 -33.88 5.12
C LEU A 29 -17.35 -33.43 3.97
N SER A 30 -16.51 -32.43 4.22
CA SER A 30 -15.60 -31.90 3.21
C SER A 30 -14.41 -32.83 3.02
N ARG A 31 -14.08 -33.13 1.75
CA ARG A 31 -12.88 -33.88 1.35
C ARG A 31 -11.77 -32.99 0.80
N LEU A 32 -11.89 -31.68 1.00
CA LEU A 32 -10.87 -30.71 0.57
C LEU A 32 -9.64 -30.83 1.47
N LYS A 33 -8.47 -30.55 0.88
CA LYS A 33 -7.17 -30.61 1.57
C LYS A 33 -6.46 -29.25 1.67
N SER A 34 -7.03 -28.20 1.07
CA SER A 34 -6.42 -26.87 1.07
C SER A 34 -7.48 -25.84 1.47
N PHE A 35 -7.15 -25.01 2.46
CA PHE A 35 -8.06 -24.07 3.09
C PHE A 35 -7.37 -22.74 3.36
N ILE A 36 -8.08 -21.66 3.03
CA ILE A 36 -7.73 -20.29 3.39
C ILE A 36 -8.87 -19.75 4.24
N PHE A 37 -8.59 -19.52 5.52
CA PHE A 37 -9.55 -19.00 6.50
C PHE A 37 -9.40 -17.49 6.62
N SER A 38 -10.42 -16.78 6.17
CA SER A 38 -10.52 -15.33 6.31
C SER A 38 -11.40 -14.98 7.50
N TYR A 39 -10.90 -14.16 8.41
CA TYR A 39 -11.65 -13.69 9.57
C TYR A 39 -11.04 -12.40 10.15
N ASP A 40 -11.87 -11.46 10.59
CA ASP A 40 -11.43 -10.13 11.04
C ASP A 40 -10.40 -10.24 12.16
N ILE A 41 -10.66 -11.08 13.16
CA ILE A 41 -9.75 -11.31 14.28
C ILE A 41 -8.97 -12.62 14.14
N VAL A 42 -8.69 -13.07 12.89
CA VAL A 42 -8.00 -14.35 12.67
C VAL A 42 -6.65 -14.42 13.37
N CYS A 43 -5.95 -13.29 13.51
CA CYS A 43 -4.64 -13.23 14.16
C CYS A 43 -4.70 -13.63 15.63
N GLN A 44 -5.86 -13.47 16.29
CA GLN A 44 -6.10 -13.93 17.66
C GLN A 44 -6.72 -15.33 17.67
N TYR A 45 -7.70 -15.57 16.79
CA TYR A 45 -8.43 -16.84 16.72
C TYR A 45 -7.51 -18.02 16.38
N SER A 46 -6.62 -17.84 15.39
CA SER A 46 -5.78 -18.91 14.81
C SER A 46 -4.77 -19.50 15.80
N ILE A 47 -4.35 -18.75 16.82
CA ILE A 47 -3.34 -19.17 17.82
C ILE A 47 -3.67 -20.53 18.42
N ASN A 48 -4.94 -20.75 18.77
CA ASN A 48 -5.42 -22.00 19.38
C ASN A 48 -6.50 -22.71 18.54
N ALA A 49 -6.80 -22.22 17.33
CA ALA A 49 -7.89 -22.75 16.52
C ALA A 49 -7.73 -24.24 16.20
N ILE A 50 -6.55 -24.65 15.72
CA ILE A 50 -6.27 -26.05 15.37
C ILE A 50 -6.43 -26.96 16.58
N LYS A 51 -5.85 -26.59 17.73
CA LYS A 51 -5.99 -27.36 18.98
C LYS A 51 -7.45 -27.50 19.43
N ARG A 52 -8.23 -26.42 19.35
CA ARG A 52 -9.67 -26.46 19.72
C ARG A 52 -10.48 -27.34 18.77
N LEU A 53 -10.20 -27.25 17.47
CA LEU A 53 -10.89 -28.03 16.45
C LEU A 53 -10.51 -29.51 16.50
N GLU A 54 -9.25 -29.84 16.79
CA GLU A 54 -8.78 -31.21 17.05
C GLU A 54 -9.47 -31.80 18.27
N ASN A 55 -9.53 -31.07 19.40
CA ASN A 55 -10.24 -31.53 20.60
C ASN A 55 -11.75 -31.74 20.35
N MET A 56 -12.35 -30.97 19.42
CA MET A 56 -13.77 -31.10 19.08
C MET A 56 -14.03 -32.25 18.11
N ASN A 57 -13.17 -32.43 17.10
CA ASN A 57 -13.29 -33.43 16.06
C ASN A 57 -11.92 -33.71 15.41
N PRO A 58 -11.18 -34.73 15.89
CA PRO A 58 -9.87 -35.10 15.34
C PRO A 58 -9.93 -35.53 13.86
N ASP A 59 -11.07 -36.08 13.43
CA ASP A 59 -11.28 -36.55 12.05
C ASP A 59 -11.60 -35.44 11.05
N LEU A 60 -11.68 -34.18 11.52
CA LEU A 60 -12.00 -33.05 10.66
C LEU A 60 -10.90 -32.87 9.60
N CYS A 61 -11.30 -32.60 8.34
CA CYS A 61 -10.39 -32.54 7.19
C CYS A 61 -9.27 -31.49 7.29
N ILE A 62 -9.40 -30.49 8.17
CA ILE A 62 -8.36 -29.48 8.40
C ILE A 62 -7.30 -29.89 9.43
N ILE A 63 -7.57 -30.95 10.21
CA ILE A 63 -6.67 -31.50 11.23
C ILE A 63 -5.77 -32.58 10.63
N GLN A 64 -6.17 -33.15 9.49
CA GLN A 64 -5.42 -34.20 8.81
C GLN A 64 -4.03 -33.72 8.40
N PRO A 65 -2.97 -34.58 8.48
CA PRO A 65 -1.59 -34.16 8.22
C PRO A 65 -1.32 -33.60 6.81
N ASP A 66 -2.13 -34.00 5.83
CA ASP A 66 -2.04 -33.53 4.45
C ASP A 66 -2.86 -32.26 4.18
N ALA A 67 -3.53 -31.72 5.19
CA ALA A 67 -4.29 -30.48 5.12
C ALA A 67 -3.36 -29.27 5.13
N LYS A 68 -3.50 -28.41 4.11
CA LYS A 68 -2.84 -27.11 4.02
C LYS A 68 -3.81 -26.04 4.50
N VAL A 69 -3.52 -25.45 5.65
CA VAL A 69 -4.35 -24.41 6.25
C VAL A 69 -3.57 -23.09 6.31
N ARG A 70 -4.15 -22.04 5.75
CA ARG A 70 -3.66 -20.66 5.86
C ARG A 70 -4.73 -19.79 6.50
N PHE A 71 -4.29 -18.82 7.28
CA PHE A 71 -5.14 -17.82 7.94
C PHE A 71 -4.84 -16.46 7.37
N VAL A 72 -5.87 -15.67 7.09
CA VAL A 72 -5.76 -14.33 6.49
C VAL A 72 -6.80 -13.39 7.08
N VAL A 73 -6.48 -12.09 7.12
CA VAL A 73 -7.44 -11.05 7.51
C VAL A 73 -8.00 -10.44 6.22
N PRO A 74 -9.32 -10.17 6.13
CA PRO A 74 -9.89 -9.47 4.99
C PRO A 74 -9.18 -8.14 4.70
N LYS A 75 -9.03 -7.80 3.41
CA LYS A 75 -8.20 -6.67 2.96
C LYS A 75 -8.63 -5.33 3.56
N PHE A 76 -9.93 -5.11 3.76
CA PHE A 76 -10.45 -3.87 4.32
C PHE A 76 -10.11 -3.71 5.81
N HIS A 77 -10.10 -4.82 6.56
CA HIS A 77 -9.82 -4.82 7.99
C HIS A 77 -8.33 -4.87 8.31
N LEU A 78 -7.51 -5.46 7.44
CA LEU A 78 -6.06 -5.64 7.64
C LEU A 78 -5.32 -4.36 8.10
N PRO A 79 -5.56 -3.15 7.56
CA PRO A 79 -4.89 -1.93 8.02
C PRO A 79 -5.17 -1.54 9.47
N ALA A 80 -6.28 -2.03 10.06
CA ALA A 80 -6.62 -1.78 11.46
C ALA A 80 -5.80 -2.66 12.43
N HIS A 81 -5.04 -3.63 11.91
CA HIS A 81 -4.18 -4.49 12.72
C HIS A 81 -2.79 -3.90 12.91
N ILE A 82 -2.08 -4.40 13.94
CA ILE A 82 -0.68 -4.06 14.19
C ILE A 82 0.22 -4.40 12.97
N PRO A 83 1.35 -3.70 12.78
CA PRO A 83 2.18 -3.84 11.58
C PRO A 83 2.58 -5.28 11.21
N THR A 84 2.95 -6.11 12.19
CA THR A 84 3.33 -7.51 11.97
C THR A 84 2.18 -8.37 11.44
N CYS A 85 0.93 -8.01 11.73
CA CYS A 85 -0.23 -8.71 11.16
C CYS A 85 -0.45 -8.34 9.69
N GLN A 86 -0.09 -7.12 9.28
CA GLN A 86 -0.31 -6.61 7.93
C GLN A 86 0.54 -7.36 6.89
N SER A 87 1.71 -7.83 7.27
CA SER A 87 2.58 -8.68 6.45
C SER A 87 2.18 -10.17 6.56
N ARG A 88 1.91 -10.64 7.78
CA ARG A 88 1.69 -12.08 8.06
C ARG A 88 0.35 -12.63 7.57
N TYR A 89 -0.71 -11.84 7.65
CA TYR A 89 -2.09 -12.28 7.35
C TYR A 89 -2.66 -11.65 6.07
N ALA A 90 -1.82 -11.06 5.22
CA ALA A 90 -2.25 -10.49 3.96
C ALA A 90 -2.58 -11.56 2.91
N PHE A 91 -3.73 -11.42 2.25
CA PHE A 91 -4.10 -12.23 1.08
C PHE A 91 -3.02 -12.20 -0.01
N MET A 92 -2.50 -11.02 -0.32
CA MET A 92 -1.55 -10.85 -1.43
C MET A 92 -0.21 -11.57 -1.20
N LEU A 93 0.14 -11.79 0.07
CA LEU A 93 1.39 -12.43 0.48
C LEU A 93 1.18 -13.92 0.82
N THR A 94 -0.03 -14.45 0.63
CA THR A 94 -0.41 -15.82 0.96
C THR A 94 -0.56 -16.67 -0.30
N PRO A 95 0.28 -17.71 -0.50
CA PRO A 95 0.13 -18.65 -1.62
C PRO A 95 -1.22 -19.35 -1.66
N GLY A 96 -1.78 -19.47 -2.86
CA GLY A 96 -3.08 -20.09 -3.12
C GLY A 96 -4.27 -19.16 -2.89
N ALA A 97 -4.05 -17.93 -2.43
CA ALA A 97 -5.10 -16.95 -2.21
C ALA A 97 -5.56 -16.25 -3.51
N GLY A 98 -4.76 -16.34 -4.58
CA GLY A 98 -5.00 -15.59 -5.81
C GLY A 98 -5.14 -14.09 -5.52
N LEU A 99 -6.13 -13.45 -6.14
CA LEU A 99 -6.50 -12.06 -5.89
C LEU A 99 -7.69 -11.91 -4.92
N GLY A 100 -8.00 -12.93 -4.12
CA GLY A 100 -9.07 -12.89 -3.14
C GLY A 100 -8.94 -11.73 -2.13
N ASP A 101 -10.07 -11.23 -1.64
CA ASP A 101 -10.13 -10.08 -0.72
C ASP A 101 -10.65 -10.42 0.70
N GLY A 102 -11.33 -11.56 0.86
CA GLY A 102 -11.96 -11.96 2.12
C GLY A 102 -13.29 -11.26 2.43
N GLU A 103 -13.71 -10.26 1.66
CA GLU A 103 -14.84 -9.35 1.96
C GLU A 103 -16.23 -9.92 1.59
N ALA A 104 -16.30 -11.23 1.37
CA ALA A 104 -17.54 -11.89 0.96
C ALA A 104 -18.63 -11.89 2.06
N PRO A 105 -18.30 -12.08 3.36
CA PRO A 105 -19.26 -11.94 4.45
C PRO A 105 -19.94 -10.57 4.49
N GLU A 106 -19.19 -9.49 4.36
CA GLU A 106 -19.61 -8.08 4.43
C GLU A 106 -20.55 -7.73 3.28
N ARG A 107 -20.22 -8.15 2.06
CA ARG A 107 -21.11 -8.03 0.89
C ARG A 107 -22.39 -8.84 1.08
N GLY A 108 -22.31 -9.98 1.78
CA GLY A 108 -23.45 -10.79 2.15
C GLY A 108 -24.35 -10.13 3.20
N TRP A 109 -23.79 -9.36 4.12
CA TRP A 109 -24.54 -8.62 5.13
C TRP A 109 -25.44 -7.57 4.50
N GLY A 110 -24.98 -6.84 3.47
CA GLY A 110 -25.81 -5.84 2.78
C GLY A 110 -27.14 -6.41 2.24
N GLU A 111 -27.13 -7.65 1.78
CA GLU A 111 -28.33 -8.34 1.26
C GLU A 111 -29.17 -9.00 2.36
N ALA A 112 -28.54 -9.45 3.45
CA ALA A 112 -29.25 -10.11 4.54
C ALA A 112 -29.82 -9.13 5.59
N ASN A 113 -29.25 -7.93 5.71
CA ASN A 113 -29.64 -6.94 6.73
C ASN A 113 -31.13 -6.54 6.68
N PRO A 114 -31.77 -6.39 5.50
CA PRO A 114 -33.22 -6.14 5.44
C PRO A 114 -34.08 -7.26 6.06
N LEU A 115 -33.54 -8.48 6.20
CA LEU A 115 -34.25 -9.60 6.84
C LEU A 115 -34.28 -9.47 8.36
N ALA A 116 -33.39 -8.68 8.96
CA ALA A 116 -33.30 -8.58 10.41
C ALA A 116 -34.59 -8.01 11.02
N THR A 117 -35.19 -7.00 10.39
CA THR A 117 -36.45 -6.40 10.86
C THR A 117 -37.65 -7.29 10.56
N SER A 118 -37.70 -7.95 9.40
CA SER A 118 -38.82 -8.81 9.02
C SER A 118 -38.88 -10.10 9.82
N THR A 119 -37.72 -10.63 10.25
CA THR A 119 -37.65 -11.88 11.01
C THR A 119 -37.69 -11.70 12.53
N ARG A 120 -37.75 -10.45 13.03
CA ARG A 120 -37.64 -10.15 14.47
C ARG A 120 -38.78 -10.72 15.31
N GLU A 121 -40.01 -10.60 14.81
CA GLU A 121 -41.22 -11.05 15.51
C GLU A 121 -41.63 -12.49 15.12
N MET A 122 -40.85 -13.15 14.25
CA MET A 122 -41.12 -14.52 13.83
C MET A 122 -40.76 -15.51 14.93
N GLY A 123 -41.57 -16.56 15.08
CA GLY A 123 -41.23 -17.70 15.92
C GLY A 123 -39.92 -18.39 15.48
N PRO A 124 -39.26 -19.15 16.36
CA PRO A 124 -37.92 -19.68 16.10
C PRO A 124 -37.83 -20.60 14.87
N GLY A 125 -38.88 -21.38 14.58
CA GLY A 125 -38.94 -22.21 13.38
C GLY A 125 -39.12 -21.38 12.11
N SER A 126 -40.17 -20.55 12.05
CA SER A 126 -40.47 -19.73 10.87
C SER A 126 -39.36 -18.72 10.55
N ARG A 127 -38.67 -18.19 11.57
CA ARG A 127 -37.46 -17.37 11.38
C ARG A 127 -36.37 -18.14 10.64
N ARG A 128 -36.06 -19.36 11.07
CA ARG A 128 -35.00 -20.19 10.46
C ARG A 128 -35.35 -20.53 9.01
N ASP A 129 -36.57 -20.99 8.77
CA ASP A 129 -37.04 -21.31 7.41
C ASP A 129 -36.94 -20.08 6.50
N THR A 130 -37.39 -18.92 6.97
CA THR A 130 -37.33 -17.66 6.21
C THR A 130 -35.88 -17.30 5.85
N LEU A 131 -34.95 -17.39 6.80
CA LEU A 131 -33.53 -17.12 6.56
C LEU A 131 -32.93 -18.12 5.57
N ASP A 132 -33.23 -19.41 5.72
CA ASP A 132 -32.74 -20.47 4.83
C ASP A 132 -33.26 -20.29 3.40
N TYR A 133 -34.53 -19.94 3.21
CA TYR A 133 -35.07 -19.60 1.89
C TYR A 133 -34.33 -18.44 1.24
N ASN A 134 -34.09 -17.36 2.00
CA ASN A 134 -33.38 -16.19 1.49
C ASN A 134 -31.90 -16.49 1.18
N PHE A 135 -31.24 -17.29 2.01
CA PHE A 135 -29.87 -17.74 1.76
C PHE A 135 -29.79 -18.69 0.56
N GLY A 136 -30.78 -19.54 0.38
CA GLY A 136 -30.97 -20.39 -0.79
C GLY A 136 -31.12 -19.57 -2.08
N ASP A 137 -32.02 -18.58 -2.09
CA ASP A 137 -32.17 -17.65 -3.22
C ASP A 137 -30.86 -16.90 -3.51
N TYR A 138 -30.22 -16.36 -2.48
CA TYR A 138 -28.95 -15.66 -2.63
C TYR A 138 -27.87 -16.56 -3.26
N ASN A 139 -27.77 -17.82 -2.80
CA ASN A 139 -26.86 -18.79 -3.40
C ASN A 139 -27.24 -19.08 -4.86
N TRP A 140 -28.51 -19.29 -5.17
CA TRP A 140 -28.99 -19.53 -6.53
C TRP A 140 -28.64 -18.37 -7.47
N ARG A 141 -28.93 -17.13 -7.06
CA ARG A 141 -28.56 -15.91 -7.80
C ARG A 141 -27.06 -15.82 -8.07
N LYS A 142 -26.21 -16.27 -7.15
CA LYS A 142 -24.76 -16.32 -7.36
C LYS A 142 -24.37 -17.38 -8.38
N VAL A 143 -24.91 -18.59 -8.24
CA VAL A 143 -24.60 -19.73 -9.11
C VAL A 143 -24.96 -19.43 -10.56
N VAL A 144 -26.16 -18.89 -10.84
CA VAL A 144 -26.57 -18.56 -12.22
C VAL A 144 -25.81 -17.36 -12.81
N LYS A 145 -25.17 -16.54 -11.97
CA LYS A 145 -24.33 -15.41 -12.39
C LYS A 145 -22.85 -15.75 -12.49
N LEU A 146 -22.45 -17.00 -12.23
CA LEU A 146 -21.04 -17.41 -12.30
C LEU A 146 -20.43 -17.19 -13.69
N GLY A 147 -21.19 -17.39 -14.76
CA GLY A 147 -20.78 -17.11 -16.15
C GLY A 147 -20.06 -15.76 -16.30
N GLY A 148 -20.81 -14.67 -16.15
CA GLY A 148 -20.27 -13.32 -16.26
C GLY A 148 -19.39 -12.91 -15.08
N PHE A 149 -19.57 -13.48 -13.89
CA PHE A 149 -18.71 -13.18 -12.75
C PHE A 149 -17.28 -13.68 -12.96
N LEU A 150 -17.11 -14.97 -13.29
CA LEU A 150 -15.80 -15.59 -13.53
C LEU A 150 -15.13 -14.99 -14.76
N LEU A 151 -15.89 -14.71 -15.84
CA LEU A 151 -15.33 -14.05 -17.02
C LEU A 151 -14.72 -12.69 -16.67
N ARG A 152 -15.44 -11.84 -15.93
CA ARG A 152 -14.90 -10.53 -15.51
C ARG A 152 -13.66 -10.66 -14.63
N LYS A 153 -13.65 -11.64 -13.71
CA LYS A 153 -12.53 -11.90 -12.80
C LYS A 153 -11.28 -12.32 -13.58
N LEU A 154 -11.44 -13.28 -14.49
CA LEU A 154 -10.36 -13.73 -15.39
C LEU A 154 -9.86 -12.58 -16.27
N THR A 155 -10.77 -11.82 -16.90
CA THR A 155 -10.39 -10.71 -17.79
C THR A 155 -9.59 -9.65 -17.05
N ALA A 156 -9.98 -9.29 -15.82
CA ALA A 156 -9.22 -8.36 -14.99
C ALA A 156 -7.80 -8.90 -14.72
N ALA A 157 -7.69 -10.13 -14.21
CA ALA A 157 -6.39 -10.74 -13.90
C ALA A 157 -5.49 -10.88 -15.14
N ALA A 158 -6.05 -11.32 -16.28
CA ALA A 158 -5.32 -11.48 -17.54
C ALA A 158 -4.89 -10.14 -18.16
N THR A 159 -5.70 -9.09 -18.02
CA THR A 159 -5.35 -7.76 -18.54
C THR A 159 -4.18 -7.14 -17.78
N ASP A 160 -4.12 -7.39 -16.47
CA ASP A 160 -3.16 -6.75 -15.57
C ASP A 160 -1.87 -7.56 -15.40
N LEU A 161 -1.90 -8.88 -15.58
CA LEU A 161 -0.72 -9.75 -15.45
C LEU A 161 0.52 -9.22 -16.20
N PRO A 162 0.45 -8.78 -17.47
CA PRO A 162 1.63 -8.34 -18.20
C PRO A 162 2.36 -7.20 -17.51
N GLU A 163 1.63 -6.20 -17.02
CA GLU A 163 2.21 -5.06 -16.30
C GLU A 163 2.97 -5.53 -15.06
N GLN A 164 2.36 -6.44 -14.28
CA GLN A 164 2.98 -6.93 -13.05
C GLN A 164 4.25 -7.74 -13.34
N VAL A 165 4.24 -8.57 -14.38
CA VAL A 165 5.40 -9.37 -14.80
C VAL A 165 6.52 -8.46 -15.30
N ILE A 166 6.21 -7.51 -16.18
CA ILE A 166 7.18 -6.59 -16.77
C ILE A 166 7.80 -5.72 -15.68
N SER A 167 7.01 -5.10 -14.81
CA SER A 167 7.53 -4.27 -13.72
C SER A 167 8.36 -5.07 -12.71
N HIS A 168 8.02 -6.34 -12.45
CA HIS A 168 8.85 -7.20 -11.63
C HIS A 168 10.19 -7.54 -12.30
N GLN A 169 10.17 -7.84 -13.59
CA GLN A 169 11.39 -8.13 -14.35
C GLN A 169 12.32 -6.92 -14.42
N GLU A 170 11.77 -5.73 -14.71
CA GLU A 170 12.54 -4.48 -14.73
C GLU A 170 13.17 -4.17 -13.36
N LEU A 171 12.51 -4.57 -12.26
CA LEU A 171 13.08 -4.49 -10.92
C LEU A 171 14.21 -5.52 -10.72
N GLU A 172 14.04 -6.77 -11.14
CA GLU A 172 15.11 -7.78 -11.07
C GLU A 172 16.35 -7.38 -11.89
N ASP A 173 16.15 -6.75 -13.06
CA ASP A 173 17.24 -6.38 -13.98
C ASP A 173 18.20 -5.33 -13.41
N VAL A 174 17.78 -4.56 -12.41
CA VAL A 174 18.61 -3.53 -11.76
C VAL A 174 19.24 -3.96 -10.44
N LEU A 175 18.87 -5.15 -9.94
CA LEU A 175 19.31 -5.66 -8.63
C LEU A 175 20.49 -6.62 -8.76
N ASP A 176 21.29 -6.71 -7.70
CA ASP A 176 22.39 -7.66 -7.65
C ASP A 176 21.89 -9.12 -7.65
N LYS A 177 22.49 -9.96 -8.49
CA LYS A 177 22.05 -11.35 -8.68
C LYS A 177 22.30 -12.23 -7.46
N GLY A 178 23.35 -11.95 -6.68
CA GLY A 178 23.65 -12.66 -5.44
C GLY A 178 22.60 -12.38 -4.37
N MET A 179 22.23 -11.10 -4.19
CA MET A 179 21.17 -10.68 -3.27
C MET A 179 19.80 -11.25 -3.69
N LEU A 180 19.47 -11.21 -4.99
CA LEU A 180 18.23 -11.81 -5.49
C LEU A 180 18.14 -13.31 -5.17
N ALA A 181 19.23 -14.05 -5.32
CA ALA A 181 19.25 -15.48 -5.03
C ALA A 181 18.99 -15.76 -3.54
N SER A 182 19.58 -14.98 -2.63
CA SER A 182 19.34 -15.13 -1.19
C SER A 182 17.90 -14.76 -0.81
N TRP A 183 17.37 -13.67 -1.36
CA TRP A 183 16.00 -13.22 -1.09
C TRP A 183 14.94 -14.20 -1.62
N LYS A 184 15.18 -14.84 -2.78
CA LYS A 184 14.32 -15.91 -3.30
C LYS A 184 14.20 -17.07 -2.32
N ILE A 185 15.31 -17.49 -1.71
CA ILE A 185 15.31 -18.54 -0.69
C ILE A 185 14.50 -18.12 0.53
N GLU A 186 14.65 -16.88 1.01
CA GLU A 186 13.87 -16.35 2.13
C GLU A 186 12.35 -16.35 1.85
N VAL A 187 11.95 -15.85 0.67
CA VAL A 187 10.54 -15.82 0.25
C VAL A 187 9.96 -17.22 0.16
N GLU A 188 10.65 -18.15 -0.50
CA GLU A 188 10.17 -19.53 -0.63
C GLU A 188 10.08 -20.25 0.72
N ALA A 189 11.02 -20.00 1.63
CA ALA A 189 11.00 -20.59 2.97
C ALA A 189 9.76 -20.12 3.75
N TRP A 190 9.45 -18.83 3.69
CA TRP A 190 8.25 -18.25 4.32
C TRP A 190 6.94 -18.70 3.66
N GLU A 191 6.89 -18.74 2.33
CA GLU A 191 5.71 -19.19 1.59
C GLU A 191 5.35 -20.65 1.89
N ARG A 192 6.36 -21.51 2.15
CA ARG A 192 6.16 -22.88 2.63
C ARG A 192 5.74 -22.90 4.10
N ASP A 193 6.42 -22.13 4.94
CA ASP A 193 6.22 -22.11 6.39
C ASP A 193 6.25 -20.67 6.97
N PRO A 194 5.07 -20.08 7.26
CA PRO A 194 4.94 -18.76 7.88
C PRO A 194 5.43 -18.67 9.32
N SER A 195 6.11 -19.69 9.86
CA SER A 195 6.87 -19.61 11.11
C SER A 195 8.34 -19.17 10.89
N LYS A 196 8.84 -19.20 9.65
CA LYS A 196 10.19 -18.75 9.29
C LYS A 196 10.33 -17.22 9.40
N PRO A 197 11.52 -16.62 9.23
CA PRO A 197 11.64 -15.16 9.19
C PRO A 197 10.77 -14.56 8.08
N ASN A 198 10.06 -13.49 8.40
CA ASN A 198 9.14 -12.84 7.47
C ASN A 198 9.91 -11.96 6.48
N PRO A 199 9.92 -12.28 5.17
CA PRO A 199 10.68 -11.52 4.20
C PRO A 199 10.05 -10.15 3.88
N PHE A 200 8.84 -9.87 4.36
CA PHE A 200 8.12 -8.62 4.11
C PHE A 200 8.31 -7.59 5.22
N GLU A 201 9.09 -7.92 6.26
CA GLU A 201 9.42 -7.03 7.37
C GLU A 201 10.88 -6.58 7.26
N ILE A 202 11.13 -5.32 7.62
CA ILE A 202 12.49 -4.76 7.66
C ILE A 202 13.17 -5.26 8.94
N LYS A 203 14.32 -5.92 8.81
CA LYS A 203 15.05 -6.53 9.93
C LYS A 203 15.92 -5.56 10.73
N VAL A 204 16.28 -4.43 10.13
CA VAL A 204 17.23 -3.48 10.70
C VAL A 204 16.50 -2.25 11.20
N ASP A 205 16.77 -1.82 12.42
CA ASP A 205 16.30 -0.53 12.92
C ASP A 205 17.23 0.58 12.42
N LYS A 206 16.69 1.62 11.78
CA LYS A 206 17.47 2.82 11.47
C LYS A 206 17.92 3.50 12.77
N PRO A 207 19.15 4.06 12.84
CA PRO A 207 19.43 5.10 13.82
C PRO A 207 18.57 6.31 13.46
N THR A 208 17.39 6.41 14.07
CA THR A 208 16.55 7.61 13.99
C THR A 208 17.22 8.75 14.74
N GLN A 209 16.86 9.99 14.42
CA GLN A 209 17.37 11.12 15.18
C GLN A 209 17.03 10.97 16.68
N ALA A 210 15.89 10.34 17.00
CA ALA A 210 15.50 9.99 18.37
C ALA A 210 16.42 8.92 19.01
N ALA A 211 16.85 7.91 18.26
CA ALA A 211 17.80 6.90 18.76
C ALA A 211 19.16 7.52 19.06
N VAL A 212 19.67 8.40 18.19
CA VAL A 212 20.92 9.14 18.45
C VAL A 212 20.78 10.07 19.65
N ARG A 213 19.66 10.81 19.76
CA ARG A 213 19.39 11.65 20.95
C ARG A 213 19.33 10.82 22.23
N ARG A 214 18.75 9.62 22.19
CA ARG A 214 18.70 8.69 23.33
C ARG A 214 20.10 8.24 23.72
N GLN A 215 20.92 7.82 22.75
CA GLN A 215 22.29 7.42 23.02
C GLN A 215 23.10 8.56 23.66
N LEU A 216 22.98 9.78 23.12
CA LEU A 216 23.66 10.96 23.67
C LEU A 216 23.19 11.27 25.10
N ALA A 217 21.90 11.09 25.40
CA ALA A 217 21.37 11.27 26.76
C ALA A 217 21.85 10.17 27.74
N GLU A 218 22.00 8.93 27.28
CA GLU A 218 22.57 7.83 28.08
C GLU A 218 24.07 8.05 28.34
N GLU A 219 24.83 8.55 27.35
CA GLU A 219 26.23 8.96 27.51
C GLU A 219 26.36 10.13 28.51
N GLU A 220 25.51 11.14 28.42
CA GLU A 220 25.45 12.26 29.36
C GLU A 220 25.11 11.80 30.79
N ARG A 221 24.12 10.90 30.93
CA ARG A 221 23.76 10.32 32.23
C ARG A 221 24.94 9.63 32.89
N LYS A 222 25.72 8.89 32.10
CA LYS A 222 26.92 8.22 32.58
C LYS A 222 28.00 9.23 33.02
N MET A 223 28.22 10.30 32.26
CA MET A 223 29.16 11.37 32.65
C MET A 223 28.75 12.06 33.95
N LEU A 224 27.44 12.29 34.16
CA LEU A 224 26.90 12.82 35.40
C LEU A 224 27.14 11.88 36.59
N ASP A 225 26.83 10.58 36.42
CA ASP A 225 27.01 9.58 37.47
C ASP A 225 28.50 9.38 37.81
N ASP A 226 29.41 9.51 36.83
CA ASP A 226 30.87 9.42 36.98
C ASP A 226 31.50 10.74 37.47
N GLY A 227 30.74 11.83 37.62
CA GLY A 227 31.23 13.15 38.03
C GLY A 227 32.12 13.86 37.01
N LEU A 228 31.99 13.51 35.73
CA LEU A 228 32.76 14.05 34.59
C LEU A 228 31.95 15.04 33.74
N ASP A 229 30.88 15.61 34.29
CA ASP A 229 30.09 16.62 33.60
C ASP A 229 30.79 17.99 33.63
N PHE A 230 31.09 18.50 32.43
CA PHE A 230 31.68 19.83 32.20
C PHE A 230 30.72 20.76 31.45
N SER A 231 29.41 20.53 31.55
CA SER A 231 28.40 21.40 30.98
C SER A 231 28.51 22.82 31.54
N LEU A 232 28.40 23.82 30.66
CA LEU A 232 28.58 25.24 31.00
C LEU A 232 27.27 25.93 31.42
N ASP A 233 26.16 25.18 31.40
CA ASP A 233 24.82 25.62 31.80
C ASP A 233 24.14 24.50 32.59
N ASP A 234 23.51 24.84 33.72
CA ASP A 234 22.86 23.88 34.63
C ASP A 234 21.66 23.15 34.00
N THR A 235 21.16 23.64 32.87
CA THR A 235 19.94 23.11 32.22
C THR A 235 20.20 22.48 30.86
N THR A 236 21.37 22.70 30.25
CA THR A 236 21.62 22.34 28.84
C THR A 236 23.06 21.88 28.63
N SER A 237 23.23 20.60 28.29
CA SER A 237 24.51 20.02 27.86
C SER A 237 24.91 20.41 26.43
N GLN A 238 26.12 20.04 26.01
CA GLN A 238 26.60 20.23 24.63
C GLN A 238 25.68 19.54 23.60
N SER A 239 25.23 18.31 23.88
CA SER A 239 24.32 17.56 23.00
C SER A 239 22.92 18.18 22.98
N GLY A 240 22.45 18.68 24.12
CA GLY A 240 21.22 19.44 24.28
C GLY A 240 21.22 20.74 23.48
N LEU A 241 22.33 21.49 23.49
CA LEU A 241 22.48 22.73 22.73
C LEU A 241 22.33 22.51 21.23
N ILE A 242 23.05 21.52 20.68
CA ILE A 242 22.97 21.20 19.25
C ILE A 242 21.57 20.71 18.89
N SER A 243 20.97 19.85 19.71
CA SER A 243 19.59 19.37 19.52
C SER A 243 18.58 20.52 19.50
N MET A 244 18.72 21.49 20.42
CA MET A 244 17.89 22.69 20.47
C MET A 244 18.03 23.53 19.20
N GLY A 245 19.26 23.70 18.69
CA GLY A 245 19.52 24.41 17.44
C GLY A 245 18.87 23.73 16.22
N LEU A 246 18.94 22.40 16.14
CA LEU A 246 18.26 21.63 15.07
C LEU A 246 16.73 21.74 15.16
N ASP A 247 16.16 21.73 16.36
CA ASP A 247 14.72 21.91 16.57
C ASP A 247 14.27 23.33 16.16
N ILE A 248 15.09 24.35 16.43
CA ILE A 248 14.85 25.72 15.97
C ILE A 248 14.94 25.81 14.44
N GLU A 249 15.92 25.16 13.81
CA GLU A 249 16.05 25.11 12.35
C GLU A 249 14.81 24.46 11.70
N ALA A 250 14.30 23.38 12.28
CA ALA A 250 13.05 22.75 11.83
C ALA A 250 11.85 23.73 11.94
N ASN A 251 11.77 24.51 13.02
CA ASN A 251 10.75 25.55 13.17
C ASN A 251 10.91 26.69 12.15
N GLN A 252 12.15 27.09 11.82
CA GLN A 252 12.42 28.07 10.76
C GLN A 252 11.91 27.57 9.40
N ARG A 253 12.17 26.30 9.04
CA ARG A 253 11.63 25.69 7.81
C ARG A 253 10.09 25.72 7.79
N SER A 254 9.45 25.30 8.89
CA SER A 254 7.99 25.30 9.00
C SER A 254 7.37 26.71 8.89
N LEU A 255 8.02 27.71 9.49
CA LEU A 255 7.60 29.10 9.41
C LEU A 255 7.77 29.65 7.98
N LYS A 256 8.87 29.32 7.30
CA LYS A 256 9.10 29.72 5.90
C LYS A 256 7.97 29.23 4.98
N THR A 257 7.55 27.96 5.11
CA THR A 257 6.41 27.42 4.35
C THR A 257 5.10 28.13 4.71
N SER A 258 4.86 28.37 6.00
CA SER A 258 3.64 29.08 6.43
C SER A 258 3.59 30.52 5.95
N ALA A 259 4.75 31.17 5.81
CA ALA A 259 4.89 32.54 5.32
C ALA A 259 4.75 32.62 3.79
N SER A 260 5.23 31.63 3.03
CA SER A 260 5.03 31.57 1.57
C SER A 260 3.57 31.33 1.16
N ASP A 261 2.77 30.74 2.05
CA ASP A 261 1.33 30.55 1.84
C ASP A 261 0.52 31.86 2.03
N LEU A 262 1.14 32.91 2.58
CA LEU A 262 0.52 34.22 2.71
C LEU A 262 0.64 35.00 1.41
N TRP A 263 -0.46 35.61 1.00
CA TRP A 263 -0.56 36.55 -0.12
C TRP A 263 -1.42 37.77 0.27
N GLU A 264 -1.52 38.75 -0.63
CA GLU A 264 -2.05 40.10 -0.38
C GLU A 264 -3.46 40.16 0.23
N HIS A 265 -4.31 39.15 0.03
CA HIS A 265 -5.66 39.08 0.63
C HIS A 265 -5.84 37.91 1.61
N SER A 266 -4.75 37.48 2.26
CA SER A 266 -4.83 36.50 3.34
C SER A 266 -5.66 37.04 4.51
N GLY A 267 -6.54 36.22 5.08
CA GLY A 267 -7.37 36.67 6.20
C GLY A 267 -6.58 36.92 7.48
N ASP A 268 -7.05 37.85 8.32
CA ASP A 268 -6.39 38.25 9.58
C ASP A 268 -6.02 37.06 10.48
N ARG A 269 -6.84 36.00 10.50
CA ARG A 269 -6.55 34.79 11.26
C ARG A 269 -5.31 34.05 10.76
N GLN A 270 -5.08 34.00 9.45
CA GLN A 270 -3.89 33.37 8.86
C GLN A 270 -2.64 34.20 9.14
N ILE A 271 -2.74 35.51 8.95
CA ILE A 271 -1.67 36.48 9.24
C ILE A 271 -1.30 36.39 10.73
N GLY A 272 -2.28 36.49 11.63
CA GLY A 272 -2.06 36.38 13.07
C GLY A 272 -1.40 35.07 13.50
N ARG A 273 -1.75 33.94 12.86
CA ARG A 273 -1.12 32.64 13.12
C ARG A 273 0.37 32.64 12.76
N VAL A 274 0.75 33.21 11.62
CA VAL A 274 2.15 33.30 11.20
C VAL A 274 2.92 34.25 12.10
N THR A 275 2.34 35.40 12.46
CA THR A 275 2.93 36.36 13.39
C THR A 275 3.18 35.76 14.77
N LEU A 276 2.22 35.01 15.34
CA LEU A 276 2.39 34.34 16.62
C LEU A 276 3.49 33.29 16.59
N LYS A 277 3.58 32.49 15.52
CA LYS A 277 4.68 31.53 15.32
C LYS A 277 6.03 32.24 15.21
N SER A 278 6.08 33.36 14.48
CA SER A 278 7.27 34.19 14.35
C SER A 278 7.76 34.70 15.71
N ASN A 279 6.86 35.28 16.52
CA ASN A 279 7.19 35.81 17.85
C ASN A 279 7.67 34.71 18.81
N ALA A 280 7.03 33.54 18.79
CA ALA A 280 7.47 32.40 19.59
C ALA A 280 8.87 31.92 19.18
N LEU A 281 9.15 31.91 17.88
CA LEU A 281 10.43 31.49 17.34
C LEU A 281 11.56 32.48 17.69
N ILE A 282 11.32 33.79 17.62
CA ILE A 282 12.29 34.81 18.06
C ILE A 282 12.70 34.58 19.51
N ARG A 283 11.73 34.37 20.41
CA ARG A 283 12.03 34.13 21.83
C ARG A 283 12.88 32.88 22.04
N ARG A 284 12.61 31.80 21.29
CA ARG A 284 13.43 30.57 21.34
C ARG A 284 14.84 30.79 20.80
N ILE A 285 15.00 31.61 19.76
CA ILE A 285 16.31 31.98 19.21
C ILE A 285 17.12 32.77 20.23
N GLU A 286 16.51 33.76 20.91
CA GLU A 286 17.20 34.54 21.95
C GLU A 286 17.63 33.67 23.14
N ASP A 287 16.76 32.77 23.60
CA ASP A 287 17.11 31.80 24.65
C ASP A 287 18.27 30.88 24.22
N TYR A 288 18.20 30.34 23.00
CA TYR A 288 19.27 29.53 22.43
C TYR A 288 20.59 30.31 22.31
N TYR A 289 20.55 31.58 21.93
CA TYR A 289 21.73 32.42 21.86
C TYR A 289 22.36 32.72 23.22
N GLY A 290 21.54 32.86 24.27
CA GLY A 290 22.01 32.99 25.64
C GLY A 290 22.82 31.77 26.10
N LYS A 291 22.42 30.58 25.65
CA LYS A 291 23.15 29.32 25.90
C LYS A 291 24.35 29.16 24.96
N LEU A 292 24.20 29.51 23.68
CA LEU A 292 25.24 29.38 22.66
C LEU A 292 26.50 30.19 23.00
N GLN A 293 26.37 31.39 23.56
CA GLN A 293 27.53 32.21 23.92
C GLN A 293 28.38 31.61 25.05
N LEU A 294 27.83 30.70 25.86
CA LEU A 294 28.59 29.99 26.89
C LEU A 294 29.52 28.97 26.24
N TYR A 295 28.99 28.19 25.29
CA TYR A 295 29.71 27.13 24.58
C TYR A 295 30.56 27.64 23.41
N ILE A 296 30.13 28.70 22.73
CA ILE A 296 30.82 29.35 21.61
C ILE A 296 30.82 30.88 21.83
N PRO A 297 31.73 31.42 22.65
CA PRO A 297 31.79 32.86 22.94
C PRO A 297 31.95 33.74 21.69
N ALA A 298 32.68 33.23 20.69
CA ALA A 298 32.89 33.94 19.43
C ALA A 298 31.59 34.15 18.61
N SER A 299 30.51 33.42 18.92
CA SER A 299 29.19 33.62 18.31
C SER A 299 28.64 35.03 18.57
N VAL A 300 29.02 35.68 19.68
CA VAL A 300 28.62 37.07 19.99
C VAL A 300 29.16 38.05 18.96
N ALA A 301 30.41 37.88 18.51
CA ALA A 301 31.01 38.72 17.49
C ALA A 301 30.36 38.50 16.11
N LEU A 302 30.07 37.25 15.77
CA LEU A 302 29.36 36.89 14.53
C LEU A 302 27.95 37.49 14.50
N ARG A 303 27.21 37.42 15.62
CA ARG A 303 25.88 38.04 15.75
C ARG A 303 25.94 39.56 15.64
N LYS A 304 26.90 40.23 16.28
CA LYS A 304 27.09 41.68 16.15
C LYS A 304 27.38 42.09 14.70
N LYS A 305 28.21 41.31 13.99
CA LYS A 305 28.51 41.53 12.57
C LYS A 305 27.27 41.37 11.68
N PHE A 306 26.37 40.46 12.02
CA PHE A 306 25.12 40.24 11.29
C PHE A 306 24.03 41.28 11.62
N GLY A 307 23.95 41.73 12.87
CA GLY A 307 22.91 42.64 13.37
C GLY A 307 22.98 44.07 12.82
N SER A 308 23.97 44.44 12.00
CA SER A 308 24.10 45.80 11.46
C SER A 308 23.32 46.04 10.16
N THR A 309 22.59 45.06 9.62
CA THR A 309 21.92 45.18 8.31
C THR A 309 20.55 44.47 8.25
N GLN A 310 19.49 45.29 8.08
CA GLN A 310 18.11 44.96 7.67
C GLN A 310 17.19 44.15 8.61
N THR A 311 15.87 44.39 8.46
CA THR A 311 14.78 43.60 9.02
C THR A 311 14.71 42.23 8.32
N VAL A 312 15.53 41.28 8.80
CA VAL A 312 15.55 39.93 8.25
C VAL A 312 14.34 39.12 8.76
N PRO A 313 13.61 38.38 7.89
CA PRO A 313 12.56 37.47 8.34
C PRO A 313 13.08 36.45 9.36
N THR A 314 12.28 36.13 10.38
CA THR A 314 12.67 35.23 11.49
C THR A 314 13.24 33.88 11.05
N TYR A 315 12.72 33.33 9.95
CA TYR A 315 13.18 32.06 9.38
C TYR A 315 14.50 32.13 8.59
N LYS A 316 15.11 33.31 8.47
CA LYS A 316 16.43 33.54 7.86
C LYS A 316 17.50 33.94 8.88
N ILE A 317 17.15 34.03 10.16
CA ILE A 317 18.11 34.37 11.22
C ILE A 317 19.12 33.20 11.36
N PRO A 318 20.44 33.43 11.21
CA PRO A 318 21.44 32.37 11.31
C PRO A 318 21.54 31.84 12.74
N LEU A 319 21.52 30.52 12.93
CA LEU A 319 21.60 29.90 14.26
C LEU A 319 23.05 29.71 14.74
N TRP A 320 24.04 29.95 13.87
CA TRP A 320 25.45 29.79 14.19
C TRP A 320 25.76 28.41 14.79
N LEU A 321 25.13 27.37 14.23
CA LEU A 321 25.53 25.99 14.47
C LEU A 321 26.98 25.77 13.97
N PRO A 322 27.72 24.79 14.49
CA PRO A 322 29.07 24.45 14.01
C PRO A 322 29.18 24.37 12.47
N SER A 323 28.20 23.77 11.80
CA SER A 323 28.12 23.68 10.33
C SER A 323 27.93 25.02 9.60
N GLN A 324 27.42 26.04 10.29
CA GLN A 324 27.22 27.40 9.78
C GLN A 324 28.41 28.32 10.11
N ILE A 325 29.06 28.10 11.25
CA ILE A 325 30.26 28.85 11.65
C ILE A 325 31.45 28.45 10.76
N GLY A 326 31.70 27.15 10.61
CA GLY A 326 32.87 26.65 9.90
C GLY A 326 34.16 27.26 10.46
N ASN A 327 35.02 27.80 9.59
CA ASN A 327 36.28 28.43 10.00
C ASN A 327 36.16 29.93 10.35
N GLN A 328 34.95 30.48 10.43
CA GLN A 328 34.75 31.92 10.68
C GLN A 328 35.11 32.33 12.12
N ALA A 329 35.06 31.38 13.06
CA ALA A 329 35.36 31.61 14.46
C ALA A 329 35.85 30.33 15.14
N PRO A 330 36.71 30.42 16.17
CA PRO A 330 37.15 29.25 16.93
C PRO A 330 36.04 28.75 17.86
N PHE A 331 35.86 27.42 17.91
CA PHE A 331 34.98 26.73 18.84
C PHE A 331 35.45 25.28 19.05
N ASP A 332 34.92 24.58 20.06
CA ASP A 332 35.26 23.19 20.33
C ASP A 332 34.71 22.23 19.25
N LEU A 333 35.60 21.49 18.60
CA LEU A 333 35.25 20.51 17.57
C LEU A 333 34.39 19.35 18.09
N ALA A 334 34.28 19.15 19.41
CA ALA A 334 33.31 18.21 19.98
C ALA A 334 31.86 18.56 19.58
N LEU A 335 31.52 19.85 19.54
CA LEU A 335 30.20 20.33 19.11
C LEU A 335 29.95 20.01 17.62
N ALA A 336 30.97 20.15 16.77
CA ALA A 336 30.88 19.77 15.37
C ALA A 336 30.67 18.26 15.19
N ARG A 337 31.33 17.41 15.99
CA ARG A 337 31.12 15.95 15.98
C ARG A 337 29.71 15.56 16.41
N LEU A 338 29.17 16.22 17.43
CA LEU A 338 27.79 16.01 17.87
C LEU A 338 26.79 16.41 16.79
N GLU A 339 26.99 17.57 16.15
CA GLU A 339 26.16 17.99 15.01
C GLU A 339 26.26 16.98 13.85
N PHE A 340 27.46 16.51 13.52
CA PHE A 340 27.67 15.54 12.43
C PHE A 340 26.82 14.28 12.63
N LYS A 341 26.90 13.64 13.81
CA LYS A 341 26.10 12.45 14.15
C LYS A 341 24.60 12.70 14.02
N LEU A 342 24.10 13.84 14.51
CA LEU A 342 22.69 14.18 14.45
C LEU A 342 22.21 14.51 13.04
N ARG A 343 23.07 15.11 12.20
CA ARG A 343 22.78 15.45 10.80
C ARG A 343 22.76 14.22 9.90
N GLU A 344 23.63 13.25 10.15
CA GLU A 344 23.64 11.96 9.44
C GLU A 344 22.32 11.23 9.66
N ALA A 345 21.91 11.05 10.93
CA ALA A 345 20.60 10.48 11.26
C ALA A 345 19.43 11.29 10.65
N GLN A 346 19.51 12.63 10.68
CA GLN A 346 18.51 13.50 10.06
C GLN A 346 18.38 13.24 8.55
N ALA A 347 19.50 13.10 7.84
CA ALA A 347 19.50 12.88 6.40
C ALA A 347 18.88 11.52 6.03
N HIS A 348 19.24 10.45 6.74
CA HIS A 348 18.66 9.12 6.51
C HIS A 348 17.16 9.06 6.84
N GLU A 349 16.74 9.71 7.92
CA GLU A 349 15.33 9.80 8.31
C GLU A 349 14.51 10.62 7.31
N ALA A 350 15.07 11.72 6.82
CA ALA A 350 14.46 12.54 5.78
C ALA A 350 14.29 11.76 4.47
N LEU A 351 15.30 11.00 4.02
CA LEU A 351 15.19 10.12 2.85
C LEU A 351 14.13 9.03 3.04
N GLY A 352 14.08 8.39 4.21
CA GLY A 352 13.05 7.38 4.51
C GLY A 352 11.64 7.98 4.50
N THR A 353 11.48 9.18 5.04
CA THR A 353 10.20 9.92 4.99
C THR A 353 9.83 10.32 3.58
N LEU A 354 10.81 10.76 2.77
CA LEU A 354 10.63 11.10 1.36
C LEU A 354 10.10 9.90 0.58
N ARG A 355 10.73 8.73 0.69
CA ARG A 355 10.32 7.50 0.00
C ARG A 355 8.93 7.02 0.41
N ARG A 356 8.64 6.95 1.72
CA ARG A 356 7.31 6.57 2.22
C ARG A 356 6.23 7.51 1.72
N CYS A 357 6.48 8.82 1.75
CA CYS A 357 5.50 9.79 1.25
C CYS A 357 5.33 9.73 -0.27
N LEU A 358 6.40 9.43 -1.03
CA LEU A 358 6.32 9.20 -2.48
C LEU A 358 5.45 7.98 -2.81
N GLN A 359 5.57 6.89 -2.05
CA GLN A 359 4.71 5.71 -2.16
C GLN A 359 3.26 6.03 -1.78
N MET A 360 3.02 6.64 -0.61
CA MET A 360 1.67 7.05 -0.18
C MET A 360 0.98 7.97 -1.18
N ARG A 361 1.71 8.94 -1.75
CA ARG A 361 1.16 9.86 -2.76
C ARG A 361 0.72 9.08 -4.00
N ALA A 362 1.51 8.09 -4.45
CA ALA A 362 1.13 7.22 -5.55
C ALA A 362 -0.17 6.44 -5.23
N THR A 363 -0.28 5.85 -4.05
CA THR A 363 -1.49 5.16 -3.58
C THR A 363 -2.72 6.08 -3.52
N PHE A 364 -2.55 7.34 -3.11
CA PHE A 364 -3.65 8.30 -3.06
C PHE A 364 -4.13 8.73 -4.45
N TYR A 365 -3.21 8.88 -5.41
CA TYR A 365 -3.59 9.10 -6.81
C TYR A 365 -4.42 7.92 -7.34
N ASP A 366 -3.94 6.70 -7.13
CA ASP A 366 -4.66 5.47 -7.50
C ASP A 366 -6.06 5.41 -6.86
N THR A 367 -6.15 5.66 -5.55
CA THR A 367 -7.41 5.61 -4.80
C THR A 367 -8.39 6.68 -5.30
N LYS A 368 -7.91 7.89 -5.56
CA LYS A 368 -8.72 8.98 -6.10
C LYS A 368 -9.29 8.61 -7.48
N ASP A 369 -8.45 8.14 -8.37
CA ASP A 369 -8.84 7.85 -9.75
C ASP A 369 -9.84 6.68 -9.79
N ARG A 370 -9.60 5.64 -8.98
CA ARG A 370 -10.46 4.46 -8.90
C ARG A 370 -11.80 4.72 -8.19
N TRP A 371 -11.78 5.40 -7.04
CA TRP A 371 -12.92 5.39 -6.11
C TRP A 371 -13.57 6.74 -5.87
N ALA A 372 -12.88 7.86 -6.05
CA ALA A 372 -13.46 9.16 -5.76
C ALA A 372 -14.50 9.55 -6.83
N ARG A 373 -15.77 9.65 -6.42
CA ARG A 373 -16.88 10.11 -7.27
C ARG A 373 -17.62 11.27 -6.60
N GLY A 374 -18.02 12.26 -7.39
CA GLY A 374 -18.66 13.48 -6.88
C GLY A 374 -17.69 14.44 -6.16
N GLN A 375 -18.17 15.64 -5.85
CA GLN A 375 -17.33 16.74 -5.39
C GLN A 375 -16.68 16.47 -4.03
N LYS A 376 -17.46 16.00 -3.05
CA LYS A 376 -16.99 15.79 -1.67
C LYS A 376 -15.82 14.81 -1.57
N GLN A 377 -15.90 13.66 -2.25
CA GLN A 377 -14.85 12.64 -2.22
C GLN A 377 -13.61 13.08 -3.01
N ASN A 378 -13.80 13.79 -4.13
CA ASN A 378 -12.69 14.36 -4.89
C ASN A 378 -11.91 15.41 -4.10
N THR A 379 -12.60 16.28 -3.37
CA THR A 379 -11.96 17.25 -2.49
C THR A 379 -11.16 16.57 -1.37
N ARG A 380 -11.73 15.55 -0.71
CA ARG A 380 -11.02 14.80 0.34
C ARG A 380 -9.76 14.12 -0.19
N SER A 381 -9.86 13.48 -1.35
CA SER A 381 -8.72 12.79 -1.97
C SER A 381 -7.63 13.78 -2.41
N ARG A 382 -8.02 14.93 -2.99
CA ARG A 382 -7.08 16.01 -3.31
C ARG A 382 -6.39 16.55 -2.06
N ASN A 383 -7.10 16.71 -0.96
CA ASN A 383 -6.50 17.14 0.29
C ASN A 383 -5.45 16.13 0.80
N ALA A 384 -5.74 14.83 0.75
CA ALA A 384 -4.78 13.79 1.13
C ALA A 384 -3.53 13.80 0.24
N ILE A 385 -3.70 13.95 -1.07
CA ILE A 385 -2.60 14.07 -2.05
C ILE A 385 -1.76 15.32 -1.75
N ASN A 386 -2.40 16.48 -1.52
CA ASN A 386 -1.71 17.72 -1.21
C ASN A 386 -0.95 17.62 0.13
N SER A 387 -1.51 16.94 1.12
CA SER A 387 -0.82 16.67 2.40
C SER A 387 0.41 15.77 2.20
N ALA A 388 0.31 14.73 1.37
CA ALA A 388 1.46 13.89 1.03
C ALA A 388 2.54 14.68 0.26
N GLN A 389 2.13 15.54 -0.68
CA GLN A 389 3.04 16.43 -1.40
C GLN A 389 3.77 17.40 -0.48
N ALA A 390 3.05 18.02 0.47
CA ALA A 390 3.65 18.93 1.43
C ALA A 390 4.72 18.23 2.28
N ARG A 391 4.47 16.97 2.68
CA ARG A 391 5.44 16.13 3.40
C ARG A 391 6.67 15.77 2.55
N ILE A 392 6.48 15.47 1.25
CA ILE A 392 7.58 15.23 0.30
C ILE A 392 8.48 16.47 0.21
N ASN A 393 7.89 17.65 0.06
CA ASN A 393 8.64 18.90 -0.04
C ASN A 393 9.41 19.18 1.26
N ALA A 394 8.76 18.98 2.42
CA ALA A 394 9.41 19.15 3.72
C ALA A 394 10.60 18.18 3.90
N ALA A 395 10.43 16.90 3.59
CA ALA A 395 11.49 15.89 3.68
C ALA A 395 12.65 16.18 2.70
N ARG A 396 12.34 16.64 1.48
CA ARG A 396 13.35 17.10 0.51
C ARG A 396 14.18 18.25 1.07
N ASP A 397 13.52 19.27 1.59
CA ASP A 397 14.19 20.48 2.09
C ASP A 397 15.03 20.17 3.33
N GLU A 398 14.54 19.29 4.21
CA GLU A 398 15.29 18.78 5.35
C GLU A 398 16.53 17.98 4.94
N TYR A 399 16.39 17.06 3.98
CA TYR A 399 17.52 16.30 3.45
C TYR A 399 18.60 17.23 2.85
N ARG A 400 18.19 18.19 2.01
CA ARG A 400 19.12 19.14 1.38
C ARG A 400 19.84 20.02 2.41
N ALA A 401 19.14 20.45 3.46
CA ALA A 401 19.73 21.22 4.55
C ALA A 401 20.74 20.37 5.36
N ALA A 402 20.34 19.15 5.75
CA ALA A 402 21.20 18.23 6.50
C ALA A 402 22.45 17.87 5.71
N ARG A 403 22.32 17.59 4.40
CA ARG A 403 23.45 17.28 3.53
C ARG A 403 24.42 18.46 3.37
N THR A 404 23.89 19.68 3.22
CA THR A 404 24.74 20.89 3.18
C THR A 404 25.54 21.05 4.48
N ALA A 405 24.90 20.82 5.64
CA ALA A 405 25.58 20.85 6.92
C ALA A 405 26.65 19.75 7.04
N LEU A 406 26.37 18.53 6.59
CA LEU A 406 27.32 17.41 6.58
C LEU A 406 28.55 17.70 5.70
N ILE A 407 28.39 18.35 4.55
CA ILE A 407 29.52 18.77 3.70
C ILE A 407 30.43 19.76 4.43
N ASN A 408 29.85 20.74 5.12
CA ASN A 408 30.64 21.73 5.86
C ASN A 408 31.36 21.08 7.05
N LEU A 409 30.67 20.18 7.76
CA LEU A 409 31.23 19.48 8.91
C LEU A 409 32.28 18.44 8.52
N SER A 410 32.11 17.73 7.39
CA SER A 410 33.10 16.77 6.89
C SER A 410 34.41 17.46 6.52
N GLN A 411 34.33 18.63 5.88
CA GLN A 411 35.50 19.46 5.57
C GLN A 411 36.17 19.96 6.86
N LEU A 412 35.39 20.41 7.85
CA LEU A 412 35.91 20.92 9.11
C LEU A 412 36.58 19.83 9.96
N LEU A 413 35.98 18.64 10.02
CA LEU A 413 36.44 17.52 10.84
C LEU A 413 37.43 16.60 10.13
N SER A 414 37.64 16.78 8.81
CA SER A 414 38.35 15.83 7.96
C SER A 414 37.79 14.39 8.06
N GLN A 415 36.47 14.27 8.25
CA GLN A 415 35.76 13.01 8.38
C GLN A 415 34.96 12.72 7.10
N PRO A 416 35.05 11.51 6.51
CA PRO A 416 34.25 11.18 5.33
C PRO A 416 32.75 11.15 5.66
N MET A 417 31.93 11.65 4.73
CA MET A 417 30.47 11.50 4.77
C MET A 417 30.10 10.15 4.17
N ASP A 418 29.01 9.54 4.64
CA ASP A 418 28.43 8.37 3.99
C ASP A 418 28.16 8.63 2.49
N GLU A 419 28.74 7.77 1.65
CA GLU A 419 28.63 7.80 0.19
C GLU A 419 27.19 7.58 -0.30
N SER A 420 26.34 6.97 0.53
CA SER A 420 24.91 6.80 0.26
C SER A 420 24.15 8.13 0.20
N LEU A 421 24.67 9.20 0.83
CA LEU A 421 24.06 10.52 0.90
C LEU A 421 24.41 11.38 -0.33
N GLN A 422 23.81 11.08 -1.48
CA GLN A 422 24.05 11.77 -2.75
C GLN A 422 23.27 13.09 -2.91
N VAL A 423 23.63 13.88 -3.92
CA VAL A 423 22.91 15.12 -4.27
C VAL A 423 21.49 14.77 -4.70
N LEU A 424 20.48 15.34 -4.03
CA LEU A 424 19.07 15.12 -4.37
C LEU A 424 18.56 16.20 -5.32
N ASN A 425 18.50 15.90 -6.62
CA ASN A 425 17.91 16.77 -7.62
C ASN A 425 16.38 16.61 -7.65
N ASP A 426 15.64 17.59 -8.18
CA ASP A 426 14.18 17.45 -8.30
C ASP A 426 13.80 16.32 -9.27
N SER A 427 14.67 16.03 -10.23
CA SER A 427 14.60 14.87 -11.12
C SER A 427 14.79 13.53 -10.39
N ASP A 428 15.23 13.50 -9.15
CA ASP A 428 15.37 12.27 -8.36
C ASP A 428 14.10 11.97 -7.54
N ILE A 429 13.25 12.98 -7.32
CA ILE A 429 12.05 12.89 -6.46
C ILE A 429 10.91 12.22 -7.20
N ARG A 430 11.07 10.92 -7.45
CA ARG A 430 10.10 10.08 -8.16
C ARG A 430 9.83 8.83 -7.35
N SER A 431 8.57 8.39 -7.36
CA SER A 431 8.22 7.10 -6.76
C SER A 431 8.90 5.96 -7.53
N MET A 432 9.19 4.85 -6.84
CA MET A 432 9.74 3.61 -7.41
C MET A 432 8.89 3.05 -8.58
N LYS A 433 7.61 3.45 -8.64
CA LYS A 433 6.58 2.93 -9.54
C LYS A 433 6.46 1.41 -9.48
N SER A 434 5.67 0.96 -8.52
CA SER A 434 4.74 -0.13 -8.70
C SER A 434 3.34 0.45 -8.47
N THR A 435 2.45 0.27 -9.44
CA THR A 435 1.00 0.53 -9.30
C THR A 435 0.42 -0.52 -8.36
N GLU A 436 0.82 -0.50 -7.08
CA GLU A 436 0.32 -1.40 -6.04
C GLU A 436 -0.88 -0.75 -5.36
N THR A 437 -2.01 -0.84 -6.03
CA THR A 437 -3.24 -1.18 -5.33
C THR A 437 -3.99 -2.17 -6.19
N ASP A 438 -4.50 -3.21 -5.55
CA ASP A 438 -5.27 -4.29 -6.15
C ASP A 438 -6.32 -3.77 -7.13
N ARG A 439 -6.17 -4.15 -8.41
CA ARG A 439 -7.13 -3.87 -9.47
C ARG A 439 -8.30 -4.85 -9.39
N ASP A 440 -9.19 -4.63 -8.43
CA ASP A 440 -10.57 -5.11 -8.51
C ASP A 440 -11.45 -3.96 -8.99
N SER A 441 -11.53 -3.80 -10.32
CA SER A 441 -12.70 -3.27 -11.07
C SER A 441 -12.27 -3.02 -12.52
N ALA A 442 -12.52 -3.98 -13.40
CA ALA A 442 -12.56 -3.75 -14.83
C ALA A 442 -13.51 -2.57 -15.13
N GLY A 443 -12.94 -1.49 -15.70
CA GLY A 443 -13.67 -0.39 -16.30
C GLY A 443 -13.63 0.94 -15.54
N LYS A 444 -12.51 1.69 -15.64
CA LYS A 444 -12.42 3.18 -15.73
C LYS A 444 -11.04 3.75 -15.34
N VAL A 445 -9.93 3.18 -15.80
CA VAL A 445 -8.61 3.82 -15.65
C VAL A 445 -7.90 3.75 -16.99
N PHE A 446 -7.80 4.89 -17.65
CA PHE A 446 -6.72 5.25 -18.58
C PHE A 446 -6.83 6.72 -19.03
N ALA A 447 -7.85 7.46 -18.57
CA ALA A 447 -7.89 8.91 -18.76
C ALA A 447 -7.25 9.56 -17.53
N LEU A 448 -5.92 9.74 -17.51
CA LEU A 448 -5.17 10.81 -16.80
C LEU A 448 -3.64 10.57 -16.65
N SER A 449 -3.00 9.67 -17.42
CA SER A 449 -1.51 9.60 -17.45
C SER A 449 -0.85 10.80 -18.14
N ARG A 450 -1.60 11.70 -18.78
CA ARG A 450 -1.08 12.89 -19.49
C ARG A 450 -1.16 14.22 -18.72
N ALA A 451 -1.19 14.22 -17.39
CA ALA A 451 -0.96 15.45 -16.66
C ALA A 451 -0.21 15.13 -15.38
N LEU A 452 0.75 15.99 -15.03
CA LEU A 452 1.60 16.03 -13.83
C LEU A 452 3.10 15.87 -14.15
N ARG A 453 3.60 16.74 -15.04
CA ARG A 453 4.86 17.43 -14.76
C ARG A 453 4.59 18.51 -13.70
N PRO A 454 5.58 18.93 -12.90
CA PRO A 454 5.49 20.19 -12.15
C PRO A 454 5.06 21.30 -13.12
N LEU A 455 4.12 22.17 -12.72
CA LEU A 455 3.90 23.42 -13.45
C LEU A 455 5.12 24.30 -13.18
N GLU A 456 5.88 24.63 -14.22
CA GLU A 456 6.90 25.67 -14.15
C GLU A 456 6.21 27.02 -14.44
N ASP A 457 6.73 28.12 -13.89
CA ASP A 457 6.16 29.47 -14.07
C ASP A 457 6.11 29.90 -15.56
N GLU A 458 6.87 29.22 -16.41
CA GLU A 458 6.92 29.41 -17.86
C GLU A 458 5.68 28.91 -18.62
N ASP A 459 4.84 28.08 -17.98
CA ASP A 459 3.62 27.49 -18.55
C ASP A 459 2.40 28.45 -18.52
N LEU A 460 2.56 29.66 -17.99
CA LEU A 460 1.52 30.71 -17.97
C LEU A 460 1.70 31.71 -19.12
N ARG A 461 1.57 31.27 -20.38
CA ARG A 461 1.40 32.21 -21.52
C ARG A 461 0.30 31.79 -22.51
N PRO A 462 -0.43 32.76 -23.12
CA PRO A 462 -1.51 32.47 -24.07
C PRO A 462 -0.96 31.87 -25.37
N ILE A 463 -1.71 30.89 -25.90
CA ILE A 463 -1.41 30.10 -27.11
C ILE A 463 -1.12 30.99 -28.33
N GLN A 464 0.11 30.93 -28.84
CA GLN A 464 0.43 31.23 -30.24
C GLN A 464 1.14 30.01 -30.87
N GLN A 465 0.91 29.82 -32.16
CA GLN A 465 1.24 28.61 -32.94
C GLN A 465 2.72 28.21 -32.88
N PRO A 466 3.05 26.91 -32.94
CA PRO A 466 4.42 26.43 -32.94
C PRO A 466 5.12 26.80 -34.26
N ALA A 467 6.36 27.28 -34.15
CA ALA A 467 7.23 27.48 -35.31
C ALA A 467 7.56 26.13 -35.98
N PRO A 468 7.71 26.08 -37.31
CA PRO A 468 8.06 24.84 -38.01
C PRO A 468 9.54 24.50 -37.74
N GLY A 469 9.82 23.33 -37.18
CA GLY A 469 11.21 22.84 -37.09
C GLY A 469 11.54 21.78 -36.05
N THR A 470 10.69 21.47 -35.07
CA THR A 470 11.02 20.46 -34.05
C THR A 470 10.48 19.08 -34.41
N VAL A 471 11.13 18.45 -35.38
CA VAL A 471 11.04 17.00 -35.61
C VAL A 471 11.92 16.30 -34.57
N GLY A 472 11.33 15.33 -33.86
CA GLY A 472 12.07 14.23 -33.25
C GLY A 472 12.68 14.50 -31.87
N LEU A 473 11.93 14.20 -30.81
CA LEU A 473 12.52 13.56 -29.63
C LEU A 473 11.63 12.38 -29.22
N THR A 474 12.14 11.22 -29.58
CA THR A 474 11.75 9.86 -29.24
C THR A 474 11.37 9.69 -27.77
N GLY A 475 10.23 9.05 -27.54
CA GLY A 475 9.68 8.80 -26.21
C GLY A 475 10.53 7.82 -25.40
N ASP A 476 11.19 8.35 -24.37
CA ASP A 476 11.10 7.97 -22.95
C ASP A 476 11.11 6.48 -22.52
N THR A 477 11.55 5.57 -23.39
CA THR A 477 11.97 4.22 -23.02
C THR A 477 13.37 4.27 -22.41
N ARG A 478 13.55 3.69 -21.21
CA ARG A 478 14.73 3.78 -20.31
C ARG A 478 14.76 5.00 -19.37
N LYS A 479 13.88 5.02 -18.37
CA LYS A 479 14.13 5.83 -17.16
C LYS A 479 14.56 4.90 -16.03
N THR A 480 15.86 4.86 -15.80
CA THR A 480 16.50 4.17 -14.67
C THR A 480 15.88 4.62 -13.34
N LEU A 481 15.64 3.69 -12.40
CA LEU A 481 15.20 3.98 -11.02
C LEU A 481 16.01 5.14 -10.41
N SER A 482 15.40 6.09 -9.69
CA SER A 482 16.21 7.18 -9.09
C SER A 482 17.24 6.61 -8.10
N TRP A 483 18.39 7.28 -7.93
CA TRP A 483 19.41 6.87 -6.96
C TRP A 483 18.87 6.81 -5.54
N ILE A 484 17.82 7.56 -5.21
CA ILE A 484 17.16 7.42 -3.90
C ILE A 484 16.64 5.99 -3.69
N TRP A 485 16.51 5.19 -4.75
CA TRP A 485 16.13 3.78 -4.75
C TRP A 485 17.28 2.83 -5.17
N ARG A 486 18.48 3.33 -5.53
CA ARG A 486 19.63 2.52 -5.97
C ARG A 486 20.80 2.63 -4.98
N ARG A 487 21.66 1.61 -4.97
CA ARG A 487 22.96 1.63 -4.30
C ARG A 487 23.86 2.71 -4.94
N GLY A 488 24.53 3.55 -4.14
CA GLY A 488 25.80 4.16 -4.55
C GLY A 488 26.89 3.10 -4.43
N ASN A 489 27.80 2.99 -5.40
CA ASN A 489 28.85 1.95 -5.44
C ASN A 489 29.57 1.79 -4.09
N ILE A 490 29.13 0.84 -3.26
CA ILE A 490 29.84 0.41 -2.05
C ILE A 490 30.37 -0.98 -2.35
N THR A 491 31.69 -1.09 -2.25
CA THR A 491 32.49 -2.31 -2.29
C THR A 491 32.02 -3.32 -1.24
N ASP A 492 32.18 -4.60 -1.57
CA ASP A 492 31.97 -5.75 -0.69
C ASP A 492 32.47 -5.50 0.73
N GLY A 493 31.54 -5.27 1.64
CA GLY A 493 31.78 -5.04 3.05
C GLY A 493 30.49 -5.37 3.79
N GLU A 494 30.60 -6.26 4.76
CA GLU A 494 29.53 -6.74 5.61
C GLU A 494 28.87 -5.57 6.36
N ASP A 495 27.81 -5.00 5.80
CA ASP A 495 26.80 -4.32 6.60
C ASP A 495 25.45 -4.37 5.90
N ASN A 496 24.50 -5.05 6.54
CA ASN A 496 23.15 -5.31 6.05
C ASN A 496 22.36 -4.00 6.16
N SER A 497 22.49 -3.11 5.17
CA SER A 497 21.95 -1.76 5.28
C SER A 497 20.41 -1.80 5.25
N TYR A 498 19.76 -0.96 6.06
CA TYR A 498 18.30 -0.79 6.06
C TYR A 498 17.71 -0.58 4.64
N TYR A 499 18.49 0.01 3.74
CA TYR A 499 18.10 0.26 2.36
C TYR A 499 17.95 -1.04 1.56
N ASP A 500 18.86 -1.98 1.76
CA ASP A 500 18.78 -3.31 1.14
C ASP A 500 17.55 -4.07 1.65
N GLU A 501 17.20 -3.88 2.92
CA GLU A 501 15.97 -4.41 3.51
C GLU A 501 14.70 -3.76 2.93
N GLU A 502 14.65 -2.44 2.68
CA GLU A 502 13.51 -1.81 1.99
C GLU A 502 13.32 -2.37 0.57
N ILE A 503 14.42 -2.48 -0.18
CA ILE A 503 14.39 -3.00 -1.55
C ILE A 503 14.01 -4.48 -1.56
N ARG A 504 14.54 -5.28 -0.64
CA ARG A 504 14.19 -6.70 -0.45
C ARG A 504 12.69 -6.86 -0.20
N VAL A 505 12.11 -6.06 0.68
CA VAL A 505 10.68 -6.09 1.00
C VAL A 505 9.83 -5.74 -0.22
N GLU A 506 10.18 -4.69 -0.96
CA GLU A 506 9.45 -4.28 -2.17
C GLU A 506 9.58 -5.31 -3.30
N TRP A 507 10.77 -5.87 -3.50
CA TRP A 507 10.99 -6.96 -4.44
C TRP A 507 10.17 -8.20 -4.07
N ALA A 508 10.16 -8.60 -2.78
CA ALA A 508 9.40 -9.75 -2.31
C ALA A 508 7.88 -9.57 -2.51
N LYS A 509 7.35 -8.36 -2.26
CA LYS A 509 5.94 -8.02 -2.53
C LYS A 509 5.62 -8.08 -4.02
N SER A 510 6.52 -7.57 -4.87
CA SER A 510 6.40 -7.61 -6.32
C SER A 510 6.38 -9.05 -6.84
N GLN A 511 7.29 -9.91 -6.35
CA GLN A 511 7.31 -11.35 -6.65
C GLN A 511 5.99 -12.03 -6.25
N SER A 512 5.55 -11.78 -5.01
CA SER A 512 4.29 -12.32 -4.48
C SER A 512 3.11 -11.90 -5.36
N ARG A 513 3.08 -10.63 -5.81
CA ARG A 513 2.03 -10.15 -6.70
C ARG A 513 1.99 -10.90 -8.01
N VAL A 514 3.13 -11.04 -8.69
CA VAL A 514 3.21 -11.80 -9.93
C VAL A 514 2.71 -13.22 -9.72
N ALA A 515 3.11 -13.87 -8.62
CA ALA A 515 2.64 -15.20 -8.27
C ALA A 515 1.11 -15.24 -8.07
N ARG A 516 0.53 -14.30 -7.31
CA ARG A 516 -0.92 -14.22 -7.08
C ARG A 516 -1.73 -13.97 -8.35
N TYR A 517 -1.25 -13.13 -9.27
CA TYR A 517 -1.92 -12.93 -10.57
C TYR A 517 -1.89 -14.20 -11.45
N ARG A 518 -0.77 -14.92 -11.46
CA ARG A 518 -0.65 -16.21 -12.17
C ARG A 518 -1.56 -17.26 -11.54
N GLU A 519 -1.57 -17.34 -10.21
CA GLU A 519 -2.46 -18.23 -9.45
C GLU A 519 -3.93 -17.92 -9.74
N GLU A 520 -4.33 -16.65 -9.72
CA GLU A 520 -5.71 -16.23 -9.96
C GLU A 520 -6.22 -16.68 -11.33
N ILE A 521 -5.43 -16.51 -12.39
CA ILE A 521 -5.80 -16.99 -13.73
C ILE A 521 -6.02 -18.51 -13.71
N ASN A 522 -5.09 -19.27 -13.11
CA ASN A 522 -5.20 -20.72 -13.04
C ASN A 522 -6.41 -21.17 -12.20
N ILE A 523 -6.65 -20.51 -11.06
CA ILE A 523 -7.78 -20.79 -10.16
C ILE A 523 -9.09 -20.53 -10.91
N VAL A 524 -9.24 -19.37 -11.56
CA VAL A 524 -10.49 -19.00 -12.23
C VAL A 524 -10.76 -19.88 -13.45
N GLN A 525 -9.73 -20.28 -14.21
CA GLN A 525 -9.89 -21.25 -15.29
C GLN A 525 -10.41 -22.60 -14.76
N GLU A 526 -9.87 -23.08 -13.64
CA GLU A 526 -10.37 -24.31 -13.02
C GLU A 526 -11.77 -24.14 -12.40
N GLU A 527 -12.09 -22.97 -11.85
CA GLU A 527 -13.46 -22.65 -11.39
C GLU A 527 -14.47 -22.65 -12.54
N MET A 528 -14.09 -22.12 -13.72
CA MET A 528 -14.91 -22.20 -14.94
C MET A 528 -15.16 -23.66 -15.33
N ASN A 529 -14.10 -24.47 -15.42
CA ASN A 529 -14.21 -25.89 -15.75
C ASN A 529 -15.08 -26.66 -14.73
N ARG A 530 -14.90 -26.41 -13.44
CA ARG A 530 -15.72 -27.00 -12.37
C ARG A 530 -17.18 -26.58 -12.45
N THR A 531 -17.44 -25.35 -12.87
CA THR A 531 -18.80 -24.83 -13.04
C THR A 531 -19.52 -25.56 -14.17
N LEU A 532 -18.86 -25.86 -15.30
CA LEU A 532 -19.45 -26.66 -16.37
C LEU A 532 -19.76 -28.08 -15.90
N ARG A 533 -18.79 -28.74 -15.25
CA ARG A 533 -18.98 -30.09 -14.68
C ARG A 533 -20.09 -30.12 -13.62
N PHE A 534 -20.22 -29.06 -12.84
CA PHE A 534 -21.29 -28.91 -11.86
C PHE A 534 -22.67 -28.88 -12.53
N TRP A 535 -22.81 -28.18 -13.66
CA TRP A 535 -24.08 -28.15 -14.39
C TRP A 535 -24.46 -29.49 -15.00
N ASP A 536 -23.49 -30.24 -15.54
CA ASP A 536 -23.71 -31.61 -16.01
C ASP A 536 -24.16 -32.51 -14.84
N TRP A 537 -23.37 -32.53 -13.77
CA TRP A 537 -23.70 -33.30 -12.57
C TRP A 537 -25.08 -32.93 -12.03
N LYS A 538 -25.43 -31.65 -11.98
CA LYS A 538 -26.72 -31.19 -11.47
C LYS A 538 -27.87 -31.59 -12.40
N ALA A 539 -27.67 -31.55 -13.72
CA ALA A 539 -28.64 -32.06 -14.69
C ALA A 539 -28.87 -33.57 -14.50
N ASP A 540 -27.80 -34.35 -14.31
CA ASP A 540 -27.87 -35.80 -14.09
C ASP A 540 -28.58 -36.14 -12.78
N GLN A 541 -28.36 -35.35 -11.72
CA GLN A 541 -29.11 -35.48 -10.47
C GLN A 541 -30.62 -35.27 -10.69
N TRP A 542 -31.01 -34.28 -11.49
CA TRP A 542 -32.42 -34.07 -11.84
C TRP A 542 -32.98 -35.20 -12.71
N MET A 543 -32.20 -35.74 -13.64
CA MET A 543 -32.60 -36.89 -14.45
C MET A 543 -32.80 -38.15 -13.59
N ALA A 544 -31.92 -38.42 -12.63
CA ALA A 544 -32.06 -39.54 -11.72
C ALA A 544 -33.36 -39.46 -10.88
N LEU A 545 -33.78 -38.25 -10.51
CA LEU A 545 -35.04 -38.03 -9.81
C LEU A 545 -36.27 -38.40 -10.64
N VAL A 546 -36.20 -38.33 -11.96
CA VAL A 546 -37.30 -38.74 -12.86
C VAL A 546 -37.60 -40.21 -12.67
N SER A 547 -36.55 -41.05 -12.78
CA SER A 547 -36.65 -42.50 -12.62
C SER A 547 -37.08 -42.86 -11.20
N ALA A 548 -36.64 -42.10 -10.20
CA ALA A 548 -37.01 -42.31 -8.81
C ALA A 548 -38.48 -41.92 -8.49
N GLN A 549 -39.17 -41.16 -9.34
CA GLN A 549 -40.59 -40.88 -9.12
C GLN A 549 -41.48 -42.09 -9.39
N ASP A 550 -41.05 -43.00 -10.28
CA ASP A 550 -41.83 -44.19 -10.66
C ASP A 550 -42.02 -45.18 -9.49
N THR A 551 -41.12 -45.16 -8.52
CA THR A 551 -41.19 -46.04 -7.35
C THR A 551 -42.04 -45.46 -6.21
N ARG A 552 -42.65 -44.29 -6.40
CA ARG A 552 -43.45 -43.63 -5.36
C ARG A 552 -44.91 -44.06 -5.42
N ASN A 553 -45.49 -44.35 -4.26
CA ASN A 553 -46.91 -44.65 -4.14
C ASN A 553 -47.74 -43.35 -4.07
N LEU A 554 -47.87 -42.65 -5.21
CA LEU A 554 -48.59 -41.38 -5.35
C LEU A 554 -49.55 -41.42 -6.55
N ASN A 555 -50.49 -40.47 -6.62
CA ASN A 555 -51.38 -40.33 -7.76
C ASN A 555 -50.58 -40.18 -9.08
N PRO A 556 -50.92 -40.92 -10.16
CA PRO A 556 -50.21 -40.83 -11.45
C PRO A 556 -50.05 -39.42 -12.00
N ALA A 557 -51.06 -38.54 -11.85
CA ALA A 557 -50.97 -37.15 -12.29
C ALA A 557 -49.92 -36.34 -11.51
N VAL A 558 -49.75 -36.64 -10.22
CA VAL A 558 -48.70 -36.02 -9.39
C VAL A 558 -47.32 -36.52 -9.81
N ILE A 559 -47.18 -37.82 -10.07
CA ILE A 559 -45.93 -38.42 -10.57
C ILE A 559 -45.53 -37.78 -11.91
N ASP A 560 -46.48 -37.63 -12.84
CA ASP A 560 -46.24 -36.99 -14.14
C ASP A 560 -45.77 -35.53 -13.98
N GLY A 561 -46.45 -34.76 -13.13
CA GLY A 561 -46.04 -33.39 -12.81
C GLY A 561 -44.63 -33.30 -12.18
N MET A 562 -44.28 -34.21 -11.28
CA MET A 562 -42.95 -34.27 -10.67
C MET A 562 -41.86 -34.63 -11.69
N LYS A 563 -42.15 -35.53 -12.63
CA LYS A 563 -41.26 -35.87 -13.75
C LYS A 563 -41.06 -34.69 -14.68
N ALA A 564 -42.15 -34.07 -15.12
CA ALA A 564 -42.12 -32.89 -15.99
C ALA A 564 -41.31 -31.74 -15.35
N TYR A 565 -41.47 -31.51 -14.05
CA TYR A 565 -40.67 -30.53 -13.31
C TYR A 565 -39.18 -30.91 -13.31
N SER A 566 -38.85 -32.17 -13.03
CA SER A 566 -37.47 -32.66 -13.00
C SER A 566 -36.79 -32.55 -14.38
N TRP A 567 -37.51 -32.86 -15.47
CA TRP A 567 -37.04 -32.66 -16.85
C TRP A 567 -36.74 -31.21 -17.14
N ARG A 568 -37.66 -30.31 -16.77
CA ARG A 568 -37.48 -28.86 -16.94
C ARG A 568 -36.24 -28.37 -16.18
N GLN A 569 -36.01 -28.85 -14.95
CA GLN A 569 -34.83 -28.46 -14.17
C GLN A 569 -33.52 -28.98 -14.80
N ALA A 570 -33.51 -30.23 -15.28
CA ALA A 570 -32.36 -30.79 -15.98
C ALA A 570 -32.02 -29.98 -17.25
N GLU A 571 -33.04 -29.65 -18.04
CA GLU A 571 -32.87 -28.84 -19.25
C GLU A 571 -32.38 -27.42 -18.95
N MET A 572 -32.89 -26.79 -17.89
CA MET A 572 -32.39 -25.49 -17.45
C MET A 572 -30.89 -25.53 -17.09
N CYS A 573 -30.43 -26.60 -16.41
CA CYS A 573 -29.01 -26.78 -16.09
C CYS A 573 -28.16 -26.91 -17.36
N ARG A 574 -28.61 -27.70 -18.35
CA ARG A 574 -27.91 -27.84 -19.65
C ARG A 574 -27.84 -26.53 -20.41
N ARG A 575 -28.93 -25.76 -20.44
CA ARG A 575 -28.96 -24.44 -21.08
C ARG A 575 -28.03 -23.43 -20.39
N LEU A 576 -27.92 -23.48 -19.05
CA LEU A 576 -26.96 -22.65 -18.32
C LEU A 576 -25.52 -23.02 -18.66
N LYS A 577 -25.20 -24.32 -18.77
CA LYS A 577 -23.89 -24.78 -19.24
C LYS A 577 -23.56 -24.22 -20.62
N VAL A 578 -24.43 -24.42 -21.61
CA VAL A 578 -24.23 -23.92 -22.99
C VAL A 578 -24.07 -22.40 -23.01
N SER A 579 -24.86 -21.68 -22.21
CA SER A 579 -24.73 -20.23 -22.10
C SER A 579 -23.38 -19.79 -21.54
N PHE A 580 -22.84 -20.54 -20.56
CA PHE A 580 -21.53 -20.23 -19.97
C PHE A 580 -20.39 -20.59 -20.93
N GLU A 581 -20.48 -21.72 -21.63
CA GLU A 581 -19.54 -22.09 -22.70
C GLU A 581 -19.46 -21.01 -23.78
N ALA A 582 -20.61 -20.52 -24.24
CA ALA A 582 -20.67 -19.43 -25.21
C ALA A 582 -20.05 -18.12 -24.67
N GLN A 583 -20.29 -17.79 -23.40
CA GLN A 583 -19.66 -16.62 -22.76
C GLN A 583 -18.14 -16.76 -22.63
N TRP A 584 -17.61 -17.97 -22.57
CA TRP A 584 -16.21 -18.25 -22.30
C TRP A 584 -15.41 -18.68 -23.54
N ALA A 585 -15.98 -18.58 -24.75
CA ALA A 585 -15.34 -19.00 -25.99
C ALA A 585 -13.94 -18.38 -26.20
N ASP A 586 -13.79 -17.08 -25.90
CA ASP A 586 -12.55 -16.32 -26.13
C ASP A 586 -11.55 -16.38 -24.97
N VAL A 587 -11.87 -17.12 -23.88
CA VAL A 587 -11.02 -17.18 -22.67
C VAL A 587 -9.62 -17.71 -22.96
N SER A 588 -9.50 -18.72 -23.81
CA SER A 588 -8.20 -19.32 -24.17
C SER A 588 -7.31 -18.31 -24.90
N GLU A 589 -7.89 -17.57 -25.86
CA GLU A 589 -7.19 -16.54 -26.62
C GLU A 589 -6.75 -15.39 -25.70
N LEU A 590 -7.64 -14.93 -24.82
CA LEU A 590 -7.35 -13.87 -23.86
C LEU A 590 -6.15 -14.21 -22.96
N VAL A 591 -6.12 -15.42 -22.41
CA VAL A 591 -5.02 -15.89 -21.56
C VAL A 591 -3.73 -16.04 -22.36
N SER A 592 -3.81 -16.57 -23.59
CA SER A 592 -2.66 -16.68 -24.49
C SER A 592 -2.07 -15.30 -24.82
N LYS A 593 -2.91 -14.33 -25.18
CA LYS A 593 -2.51 -12.94 -25.44
C LYS A 593 -1.85 -12.31 -24.22
N SER A 594 -2.44 -12.48 -23.04
CA SER A 594 -1.87 -12.00 -21.78
C SER A 594 -0.45 -12.56 -21.54
N LYS A 595 -0.26 -13.87 -21.68
CA LYS A 595 1.07 -14.51 -21.52
C LYS A 595 2.10 -14.00 -22.53
N LYS A 596 1.68 -13.79 -23.79
CA LYS A 596 2.56 -13.22 -24.84
C LYS A 596 3.00 -11.80 -24.49
N LEU A 597 2.07 -10.95 -24.07
CA LEU A 597 2.38 -9.58 -23.64
C LEU A 597 3.29 -9.56 -22.41
N ALA A 598 3.06 -10.45 -21.45
CA ALA A 598 3.91 -10.57 -20.27
C ALA A 598 5.35 -11.00 -20.58
N SER A 599 5.58 -11.66 -21.74
CA SER A 599 6.89 -12.15 -22.16
C SER A 599 7.62 -11.18 -23.11
N ASN A 600 6.92 -10.14 -23.61
CA ASN A 600 7.48 -9.17 -24.54
C ASN A 600 7.12 -7.74 -24.09
N PRO A 601 7.99 -7.11 -23.29
CA PRO A 601 7.77 -5.75 -22.77
C PRO A 601 7.51 -4.72 -23.86
N ASP A 602 8.27 -4.74 -24.96
CA ASP A 602 8.16 -3.77 -26.04
C ASP A 602 6.76 -3.78 -26.67
N THR A 603 6.25 -4.97 -26.99
CA THR A 603 4.89 -5.14 -27.53
C THR A 603 3.81 -4.68 -26.55
N TRP A 604 4.02 -4.87 -25.24
CA TRP A 604 3.07 -4.38 -24.24
C TRP A 604 3.06 -2.85 -24.16
N TYR A 605 4.22 -2.21 -24.19
CA TYR A 605 4.34 -0.76 -24.19
C TYR A 605 3.75 -0.13 -25.46
N GLU A 606 4.00 -0.70 -26.64
CA GLU A 606 3.39 -0.28 -27.90
C GLU A 606 1.85 -0.34 -27.84
N MET A 607 1.31 -1.46 -27.34
CA MET A 607 -0.13 -1.64 -27.15
C MET A 607 -0.70 -0.58 -26.20
N LYS A 608 0.00 -0.27 -25.11
CA LYS A 608 -0.43 0.75 -24.14
C LYS A 608 -0.41 2.16 -24.73
N GLU A 609 0.61 2.48 -25.52
CA GLU A 609 0.70 3.77 -26.21
C GLU A 609 -0.44 3.93 -27.24
N GLU A 610 -0.79 2.87 -27.97
CA GLU A 610 -1.94 2.88 -28.86
C GLU A 610 -3.28 3.05 -28.14
N GLU A 611 -3.47 2.35 -27.02
CA GLU A 611 -4.66 2.50 -26.17
C GLU A 611 -4.81 3.93 -25.68
N GLU A 612 -3.70 4.56 -25.26
CA GLU A 612 -3.67 5.95 -24.83
C GLU A 612 -4.01 6.91 -25.98
N LYS A 613 -3.42 6.72 -27.17
CA LYS A 613 -3.75 7.51 -28.38
C LYS A 613 -5.23 7.41 -28.75
N LYS A 614 -5.80 6.20 -28.70
CA LYS A 614 -7.24 5.96 -28.97
C LYS A 614 -8.11 6.66 -27.95
N LEU A 615 -7.75 6.60 -26.67
CA LEU A 615 -8.51 7.23 -25.61
C LEU A 615 -8.46 8.75 -25.68
N GLU A 616 -7.28 9.33 -25.96
CA GLU A 616 -7.11 10.77 -26.15
C GLU A 616 -7.95 11.25 -27.34
N THR A 617 -7.93 10.50 -28.45
CA THR A 617 -8.76 10.77 -29.63
C THR A 617 -10.25 10.72 -29.28
N ALA A 618 -10.70 9.73 -28.49
CA ALA A 618 -12.08 9.63 -28.04
C ALA A 618 -12.48 10.77 -27.09
N LYS A 619 -11.56 11.23 -26.24
CA LYS A 619 -11.74 12.37 -25.35
C LYS A 619 -11.88 13.68 -26.15
N LEU A 620 -11.02 13.89 -27.13
CA LEU A 620 -11.10 15.03 -28.06
C LEU A 620 -12.43 15.02 -28.83
N ARG A 621 -12.88 13.86 -29.32
CA ARG A 621 -14.21 13.72 -29.95
C ARG A 621 -15.36 14.07 -29.01
N ARG A 622 -15.31 13.64 -27.75
CA ARG A 622 -16.33 13.97 -26.73
C ARG A 622 -16.32 15.46 -26.36
N LEU A 623 -15.16 16.09 -26.33
CA LEU A 623 -15.03 17.53 -26.10
C LEU A 623 -15.57 18.32 -27.29
N ALA A 624 -15.24 17.91 -28.51
CA ALA A 624 -15.77 18.49 -29.73
C ALA A 624 -17.30 18.33 -29.83
N SER A 625 -17.85 17.15 -29.52
CA SER A 625 -19.30 16.93 -29.53
C SER A 625 -20.02 17.75 -28.46
N ARG A 626 -19.40 17.98 -27.29
CA ARG A 626 -19.93 18.88 -26.24
C ARG A 626 -19.85 20.35 -26.62
N ALA A 627 -18.82 20.75 -27.38
CA ALA A 627 -18.69 22.09 -27.92
C ALA A 627 -19.73 22.36 -29.02
N LEU A 628 -20.05 21.35 -29.84
CA LEU A 628 -21.05 21.44 -30.92
C LEU A 628 -22.49 21.26 -30.44
N GLY A 629 -22.73 20.59 -29.30
CA GLY A 629 -24.05 20.35 -28.69
C GLY A 629 -24.52 21.42 -27.69
N LYS A 630 -23.86 22.58 -27.63
CA LYS A 630 -24.36 23.80 -26.99
C LYS A 630 -24.73 24.82 -28.07
N LYS A 631 -25.86 24.58 -28.72
CA LYS A 631 -26.73 25.61 -29.30
C LYS A 631 -28.16 25.22 -29.01
#